data_AF-A0A8X6VSK3-F1
#
_entry.id   AF-A0A8X6VSK3-F1
#
_cell.length_a   1.000
_cell.length_b   1.000
_cell.length_c   1.000
_cell.angle_alpha   90.00
_cell.angle_beta   90.00
_cell.angle_gamma   90.00
#
_symmetry.space_group_name_H-M   'P 1'
#
loop_
_entity.id
_entity.type
_entity.pdbx_description
1 polymer ?
#
loop_
_entity_poly.entity_id
_entity_poly.type
_entity_poly.pdbx_seq_one_letter_code
_entity_poly.pdbx_strand_id
1 'polypeptide(L)'
;MKTITIPRLELMAATIGARLFSSVKHALKISNIKTYFWTDSSTVLTWIIRREQWSVFVANRISEIRKLTTSEDWFHISTDQNPADILSRGCGPK
;
A
#
# COMPACT_ATOMS: atom_id res chain seq x y z
N MET A 1 -15.40 16.82 -12.53
CA MET A 1 -14.94 15.65 -11.76
C MET A 1 -13.41 15.65 -11.80
N LYS A 2 -12.69 15.69 -10.67
CA LYS A 2 -11.21 15.67 -10.70
C LYS A 2 -10.78 14.24 -11.06
N THR A 3 -10.06 14.08 -12.17
CA THR A 3 -9.53 12.78 -12.60
C THR A 3 -8.54 12.27 -11.56
N ILE A 4 -8.80 11.07 -11.02
CA ILE A 4 -7.85 10.39 -10.14
C ILE A 4 -6.80 9.74 -11.03
N THR A 5 -5.53 10.00 -10.73
CA THR A 5 -4.39 9.42 -11.47
C THR A 5 -4.11 7.99 -10.98
N ILE A 6 -3.49 7.16 -11.83
CA ILE A 6 -3.09 5.79 -11.46
C ILE A 6 -2.26 5.77 -10.15
N PRO A 7 -1.24 6.62 -9.95
CA PRO A 7 -0.50 6.63 -8.67
C PRO A 7 -1.37 6.93 -7.44
N ARG A 8 -2.43 7.73 -7.59
CA ARG A 8 -3.37 7.99 -6.49
C ARG A 8 -4.25 6.78 -6.20
N LEU A 9 -4.65 6.01 -7.23
CA LEU A 9 -5.36 4.74 -7.05
C LEU A 9 -4.47 3.72 -6.33
N GLU A 10 -3.22 3.57 -6.77
CA GLU A 10 -2.24 2.66 -6.14
C GLU A 10 -1.98 3.05 -4.67
N LEU A 11 -1.83 4.35 -4.37
CA LEU A 11 -1.67 4.82 -2.99
C LEU A 11 -2.92 4.53 -2.13
N MET A 12 -4.12 4.62 -2.70
CA MET A 12 -5.34 4.22 -2.00
C MET A 12 -5.38 2.71 -1.75
N ALA A 13 -4.95 1.89 -2.71
CA ALA A 13 -4.85 0.44 -2.52
C ALA A 13 -3.90 0.10 -1.36
N ALA A 14 -2.73 0.74 -1.30
CA ALA A 14 -1.80 0.60 -0.17
C ALA A 14 -2.42 1.05 1.17
N THR A 15 -3.18 2.14 1.17
CA THR A 15 -3.88 2.63 2.37
C THR A 15 -4.93 1.62 2.86
N ILE A 16 -5.72 1.05 1.95
CA ILE A 16 -6.72 0.03 2.27
C ILE A 16 -6.05 -1.23 2.81
N GLY A 17 -4.94 -1.66 2.19
CA GLY A 17 -4.14 -2.79 2.67
C GLY A 17 -3.62 -2.59 4.10
N ALA A 18 -3.10 -1.40 4.42
CA ALA A 18 -2.64 -1.07 5.78
C ALA A 18 -3.79 -1.11 6.82
N ARG A 19 -4.97 -0.61 6.46
CA ARG A 19 -6.18 -0.69 7.32
C ARG A 19 -6.62 -2.14 7.54
N LEU A 20 -6.70 -2.92 6.47
CA LEU A 20 -7.09 -4.33 6.53
C LEU A 20 -6.13 -5.11 7.44
N PHE A 21 -4.83 -4.93 7.24
CA PHE A 21 -3.82 -5.55 8.11
C PHE A 21 -4.02 -5.18 9.58
N SER A 22 -4.22 -3.88 9.88
CA SER A 22 -4.44 -3.42 11.24
C SER A 22 -5.69 -4.04 11.87
N SER A 23 -6.80 -4.10 11.14
CA SER A 23 -8.04 -4.74 11.58
C SER A 23 -7.87 -6.23 11.85
N VAL A 24 -7.23 -6.97 10.93
CA VAL A 24 -6.98 -8.42 11.08
C VAL A 24 -6.04 -8.70 12.25
N LYS A 25 -4.93 -7.96 12.36
CA LYS A 25 -3.98 -8.10 13.46
C LYS A 25 -4.65 -7.89 14.82
N HIS A 26 -5.52 -6.88 14.92
CA HIS A 26 -6.28 -6.60 16.14
C HIS A 26 -7.29 -7.71 16.45
N ALA A 27 -8.11 -8.11 15.46
CA ALA A 27 -9.12 -9.16 15.63
C ALA A 27 -8.52 -10.49 16.07
N LEU A 28 -7.37 -10.86 15.52
CA LEU A 28 -6.65 -12.09 15.85
C LEU A 28 -5.75 -11.96 17.10
N LYS A 29 -5.71 -10.78 17.73
CA LYS A 29 -4.86 -10.48 18.91
C LYS A 29 -3.38 -10.82 18.70
N ILE A 30 -2.88 -10.63 17.48
CA ILE A 30 -1.50 -10.97 17.14
C ILE A 30 -0.57 -9.82 17.54
N SER A 31 0.41 -10.12 18.40
CA SER A 31 1.50 -9.23 18.78
C SER A 31 2.84 -9.77 18.29
N ASN A 32 3.80 -8.87 18.06
CA ASN A 32 5.21 -9.19 17.76
C ASN A 32 5.47 -10.17 16.59
N ILE A 33 4.64 -10.13 15.54
CA ILE A 33 4.95 -10.83 14.30
C ILE A 33 5.76 -9.95 13.36
N LYS A 34 6.66 -10.57 12.62
CA LYS A 34 7.33 -9.92 11.49
C LYS A 34 6.33 -9.73 10.35
N THR A 35 6.33 -8.55 9.76
CA THR A 35 5.36 -8.16 8.72
C THR A 35 6.07 -7.59 7.52
N TYR A 36 5.49 -7.82 6.34
CA TYR A 36 6.03 -7.38 5.07
C TYR A 36 4.87 -6.88 4.20
N PHE A 37 5.05 -5.72 3.59
CA PHE A 37 4.10 -5.10 2.67
C PHE A 37 4.77 -4.94 1.32
N TRP A 38 4.15 -5.48 0.27
CA TRP A 38 4.71 -5.45 -1.08
C TRP A 38 3.86 -4.59 -2.00
N THR A 39 4.50 -3.77 -2.82
CA THR A 39 3.86 -3.01 -3.90
C THR A 39 4.76 -3.03 -5.13
N ASP A 40 4.17 -3.10 -6.32
CA ASP A 40 4.87 -2.93 -7.60
C ASP A 40 4.91 -1.47 -8.07
N SER A 41 4.24 -0.57 -7.35
CA SER A 41 4.33 0.85 -7.59
C SER A 41 5.56 1.44 -6.90
N SER A 42 6.64 1.61 -7.67
CA SER A 42 7.81 2.38 -7.24
C SER A 42 7.46 3.79 -6.77
N THR A 43 6.39 4.41 -7.33
CA THR A 43 5.91 5.73 -6.89
C THR A 43 5.34 5.67 -5.48
N VAL A 44 4.44 4.72 -5.20
CA VAL A 44 3.86 4.53 -3.87
C VAL A 44 4.94 4.19 -2.85
N LEU A 45 5.87 3.30 -3.20
CA LEU A 45 6.98 2.94 -2.32
C LEU A 45 7.84 4.17 -1.96
N THR A 46 8.19 4.98 -2.97
CA THR A 46 8.96 6.22 -2.77
C THR A 46 8.26 7.17 -1.81
N TRP A 47 6.95 7.34 -1.98
CA TRP A 47 6.12 8.16 -1.10
C TRP A 47 6.07 7.65 0.34
N ILE A 48 6.00 6.33 0.54
CA ILE A 48 5.96 5.71 1.87
C ILE A 48 7.33 5.79 2.58
N ILE A 49 8.44 5.67 1.85
CA ILE A 49 9.79 5.65 2.46
C ILE A 49 10.31 7.08 2.68
N ARG A 50 10.18 7.98 1.70
CA ARG A 50 10.82 9.30 1.76
C ARG A 50 10.00 10.32 2.55
N ARG A 51 10.68 11.21 3.27
CA ARG A 51 10.06 12.32 4.01
C ARG A 51 10.24 13.63 3.24
N GLU A 52 9.31 13.92 2.35
CA GLU A 52 9.30 15.14 1.53
C GLU A 52 7.95 15.86 1.61
N GLN A 53 7.88 17.07 1.05
CA GLN A 53 6.64 17.81 0.93
C GLN A 53 5.81 17.30 -0.25
N TRP A 54 4.85 16.43 0.05
CA TRP A 54 3.90 15.93 -0.93
C TRP A 54 2.61 16.76 -0.95
N SER A 55 1.81 16.63 -2.02
CA SER A 55 0.46 17.20 -2.06
C SER A 55 -0.38 16.70 -0.87
N VAL A 56 -1.31 17.51 -0.38
CA VAL A 56 -2.15 17.21 0.80
C VAL A 56 -2.79 15.82 0.74
N PHE A 57 -3.32 15.43 -0.43
CA PHE A 57 -3.89 14.10 -0.63
C PHE A 57 -2.88 12.98 -0.34
N VAL A 58 -1.68 13.09 -0.91
CA VAL A 58 -0.62 12.08 -0.78
C VAL A 58 -0.09 12.07 0.65
N ALA A 59 0.19 13.24 1.23
CA ALA A 59 0.69 13.39 2.59
C ALA A 59 -0.25 12.77 3.64
N ASN A 60 -1.56 12.99 3.52
CA ASN A 60 -2.55 12.44 4.45
C ASN A 60 -2.58 10.90 4.41
N ARG A 61 -2.46 10.30 3.22
CA ARG A 61 -2.45 8.83 3.06
C ARG A 61 -1.16 8.19 3.54
N ILE A 62 -0.01 8.80 3.24
CA ILE A 62 1.27 8.36 3.79
C ILE A 62 1.25 8.43 5.32
N SER A 63 0.73 9.52 5.90
CA SER A 63 0.62 9.67 7.36
C SER A 63 -0.21 8.55 7.98
N GLU A 64 -1.33 8.17 7.34
CA GLU A 64 -2.14 7.05 7.78
C GLU A 64 -1.40 5.71 7.67
N ILE A 65 -0.78 5.41 6.52
CA ILE A 65 0.00 4.18 6.33
C ILE A 65 1.09 4.04 7.39
N ARG A 66 1.84 5.12 7.66
CA ARG A 66 2.92 5.15 8.67
C ARG A 66 2.44 5.07 10.12
N LYS A 67 1.15 5.35 10.39
CA LYS A 67 0.54 5.12 11.70
C LYS A 67 0.14 3.66 11.91
N LEU A 68 -0.25 2.98 10.83
CA LEU A 68 -0.76 1.61 10.87
C LEU A 68 0.34 0.55 10.64
N THR A 69 1.45 0.94 10.01
CA THR A 69 2.54 0.08 9.57
C THR A 69 3.89 0.77 9.75
N THR A 70 4.98 0.00 9.71
CA THR A 70 6.36 0.49 9.73
C THR A 70 6.84 0.75 8.31
N SER A 71 7.48 1.89 8.02
CA SER A 71 7.86 2.27 6.65
C SER A 71 8.92 1.33 6.07
N GLU A 72 9.78 0.80 6.93
CA GLU A 72 10.89 -0.11 6.62
C GLU A 72 10.41 -1.53 6.27
N ASP A 73 9.15 -1.84 6.56
CA ASP A 73 8.51 -3.12 6.20
C ASP A 73 7.84 -3.08 4.82
N TRP A 74 7.98 -1.96 4.08
CA TRP A 74 7.47 -1.83 2.71
C TRP A 74 8.55 -2.09 1.67
N PHE A 75 8.23 -2.93 0.69
CA PHE A 75 9.17 -3.40 -0.31
C PHE A 75 8.59 -3.35 -1.71
N HIS A 76 9.48 -3.27 -2.69
CA HIS A 76 9.12 -3.39 -4.10
C HIS A 76 9.03 -4.86 -4.52
N ILE A 77 7.99 -5.21 -5.28
CA ILE A 77 7.91 -6.47 -6.03
C ILE A 77 7.70 -6.15 -7.51
N SER A 78 8.20 -6.97 -8.43
CA SER A 78 7.90 -6.77 -9.85
C SER A 78 6.43 -7.08 -10.16
N THR A 79 5.84 -6.35 -11.11
CA THR A 79 4.42 -6.49 -11.50
C THR A 79 4.04 -7.92 -11.86
N ASP A 80 4.92 -8.65 -12.55
CA ASP A 80 4.70 -10.06 -12.94
C ASP A 80 4.68 -11.03 -11.75
N GLN A 81 5.26 -10.63 -10.61
CA GLN A 81 5.28 -11.41 -9.38
C GLN A 81 4.24 -10.92 -8.37
N ASN A 82 3.45 -9.89 -8.68
CA ASN A 82 2.47 -9.32 -7.77
C ASN A 82 1.12 -10.07 -7.83
N PRO A 83 0.78 -10.92 -6.85
CA PRO A 83 -0.49 -11.66 -6.88
C PRO A 83 -1.71 -10.75 -6.71
N ALA A 84 -1.54 -9.52 -6.19
CA ALA A 84 -2.65 -8.58 -6.04
C ALA A 84 -3.20 -8.11 -7.40
N ASP A 85 -2.37 -8.13 -8.44
CA ASP A 85 -2.78 -7.71 -9.79
C ASP A 85 -3.73 -8.69 -10.47
N ILE A 86 -3.62 -9.99 -10.15
CA ILE A 86 -4.57 -11.01 -10.60
C ILE A 86 -6.00 -10.64 -10.18
N LEU A 87 -6.16 -10.19 -8.94
CA LEU A 87 -7.46 -9.82 -8.39
C LEU A 87 -7.91 -8.42 -8.81
N SER A 88 -6.98 -7.47 -8.99
CA SER A 88 -7.32 -6.07 -9.29
C SER A 88 -7.55 -5.81 -10.78
N ARG A 89 -6.84 -6.53 -11.67
CA ARG A 89 -6.92 -6.39 -13.14
C ARG A 89 -7.69 -7.53 -13.82
N GLY A 90 -7.88 -8.64 -13.11
CA GLY A 90 -8.48 -9.87 -13.63
C GLY A 90 -7.44 -10.77 -14.31
N CYS A 91 -7.76 -12.06 -14.41
CA CYS A 91 -7.04 -13.00 -15.29
C CYS A 91 -7.77 -13.12 -16.62
N GLY A 92 -7.02 -13.13 -17.72
CA GLY A 92 -7.56 -13.55 -19.02
C GLY A 92 -8.12 -14.98 -18.96
N PRO A 93 -9.03 -15.35 -19.87
CA PRO A 93 -9.56 -16.71 -19.93
C PRO A 93 -8.41 -17.73 -20.07
N LYS A 94 -8.53 -18.86 -19.37
CA LYS A 94 -7.64 -20.01 -19.52
C LYS A 94 -7.97 -20.79 -20.78
#